data_AF-A0A0S8EZU5-F1
#
_entry.id   AF-A0A0S8EZU5-F1
#
_cell.length_a   1.000
_cell.length_b   1.000
_cell.length_c   1.000
_cell.angle_alpha   90.00
_cell.angle_beta   90.00
_cell.angle_gamma   90.00
#
_symmetry.space_group_name_H-M   'P 1'
#
loop_
_entity.id
_entity.type
_entity.pdbx_description
1 polymer ?
#
loop_
_entity_poly.entity_id
_entity_poly.type
_entity_poly.pdbx_seq_one_letter_code
_entity_poly.pdbx_strand_id
1 'polypeptide(L)'
;MLDAAAPGQYGLEGRISHEHWFGWFSWSLARALATGPQDRSIDRLHAEIQDVMNNLGDLVGVRSPGSRMKAAGAVRENAVLGGDRLEAGGRPTADRAWANAEFIGSGEVLLEQGSLLGAGPGSLWAVYPPDTSSFTAEAILATAEVTGHDGDDARAKLDGGGTVPAGSRAVLLAPAPPPTTVSVWLRRVSGPGGETLRDALSASPRVKFVESARGARFIVNIDDRGCRVYGPGGLQLVEEFQEVSLEETTARLLTRFERSVRLAHLQAL
;
A
#
# COMPACT_ATOMS: atom_id res chain seq x y z
N MET A 1 15.93 -9.12 21.11
CA MET A 1 14.72 -9.91 20.83
C MET A 1 13.55 -8.97 20.62
N LEU A 2 12.80 -9.14 19.54
CA LEU A 2 11.55 -8.44 19.28
C LEU A 2 10.40 -9.44 19.41
N ASP A 3 9.45 -9.15 20.29
CA ASP A 3 8.26 -9.96 20.56
C ASP A 3 7.04 -9.31 19.87
N ALA A 4 6.16 -10.13 19.30
CA ALA A 4 4.98 -9.68 18.55
C ALA A 4 3.89 -8.99 19.38
N ALA A 5 3.93 -9.13 20.71
CA ALA A 5 2.95 -8.59 21.63
C ALA A 5 3.59 -8.26 22.99
N ALA A 6 2.97 -7.35 23.75
CA ALA A 6 3.29 -7.15 25.15
C ALA A 6 2.99 -8.41 26.01
N PRO A 7 3.62 -8.58 27.19
CA PRO A 7 3.34 -9.71 28.09
C PRO A 7 1.86 -9.79 28.47
N GLY A 8 1.28 -10.99 28.38
CA GLY A 8 -0.14 -11.20 28.65
C GLY A 8 -1.07 -10.82 27.50
N GLN A 9 -0.52 -10.45 26.33
CA GLN A 9 -1.28 -10.22 25.10
C GLN A 9 -0.86 -11.21 24.01
N TYR A 10 -1.75 -11.43 23.04
CA TYR A 10 -1.51 -12.32 21.92
C TYR A 10 -1.12 -11.52 20.68
N GLY A 11 -0.25 -12.10 19.85
CA GLY A 11 -0.02 -11.58 18.51
C GLY A 11 -1.32 -11.62 17.71
N LEU A 12 -1.58 -10.57 16.95
CA LEU A 12 -2.76 -10.52 16.08
C LEU A 12 -2.42 -11.07 14.69
N GLU A 13 -3.36 -11.81 14.15
CA GLU A 13 -3.41 -12.13 12.72
C GLU A 13 -4.54 -11.31 12.09
N GLY A 14 -4.32 -10.86 10.87
CA GLY A 14 -5.37 -10.18 10.14
C GLY A 14 -5.14 -10.17 8.65
N ARG A 15 -6.23 -9.88 7.96
CA ARG A 15 -6.25 -9.74 6.51
C ARG A 15 -5.76 -8.33 6.15
N ILE A 16 -4.46 -8.22 5.87
CA ILE A 16 -3.79 -6.95 5.59
C ILE A 16 -3.80 -6.65 4.07
N SER A 17 -3.81 -7.68 3.22
CA SER A 17 -4.05 -7.56 1.78
C SER A 17 -5.37 -8.23 1.36
N HIS A 18 -5.81 -7.98 0.13
CA HIS A 18 -7.10 -8.49 -0.37
C HIS A 18 -7.19 -10.02 -0.38
N GLU A 19 -6.07 -10.74 -0.46
CA GLU A 19 -6.04 -12.21 -0.63
C GLU A 19 -5.27 -12.95 0.47
N HIS A 20 -4.50 -12.25 1.32
CA HIS A 20 -3.61 -12.93 2.27
C HIS A 20 -3.79 -12.47 3.71
N TRP A 21 -3.73 -13.46 4.60
CA TRP A 21 -3.64 -13.28 6.04
C TRP A 21 -2.18 -13.23 6.45
N PHE A 22 -1.85 -12.28 7.32
CA PHE A 22 -0.51 -12.17 7.87
C PHE A 22 -0.59 -11.97 9.38
N GLY A 23 0.45 -12.46 10.08
CA GLY A 23 0.73 -12.00 11.43
C GLY A 23 1.09 -10.52 11.38
N TRP A 24 0.38 -9.70 12.17
CA TRP A 24 0.52 -8.25 12.15
C TRP A 24 1.96 -7.80 12.42
N PHE A 25 2.58 -8.39 13.43
CA PHE A 25 3.97 -8.10 13.74
C PHE A 25 4.92 -8.43 12.58
N SER A 26 4.82 -9.63 12.01
CA SER A 26 5.71 -10.06 10.92
C SER A 26 5.55 -9.22 9.68
N TRP A 27 4.30 -8.83 9.35
CA TRP A 27 4.03 -7.92 8.24
C TRP A 27 4.58 -6.52 8.51
N SER A 28 4.34 -5.96 9.71
CA SER A 28 4.87 -4.65 10.09
C SER A 28 6.40 -4.62 10.09
N LEU A 29 7.04 -5.69 10.56
CA LEU A 29 8.49 -5.87 10.48
C LEU A 29 8.98 -5.91 9.03
N ALA A 30 8.36 -6.72 8.17
CA ALA A 30 8.75 -6.81 6.77
C ALA A 30 8.61 -5.47 6.05
N ARG A 31 7.52 -4.73 6.32
CA ARG A 31 7.28 -3.40 5.76
C ARG A 31 8.32 -2.39 6.26
N ALA A 32 8.58 -2.34 7.56
CA ALA A 32 9.62 -1.48 8.10
C ALA A 32 10.98 -1.82 7.46
N LEU A 33 11.33 -3.11 7.36
CA LEU A 33 12.55 -3.57 6.71
C LEU A 33 12.67 -3.13 5.24
N ALA A 34 11.58 -3.20 4.48
CA ALA A 34 11.57 -2.87 3.05
C ALA A 34 11.72 -1.37 2.75
N THR A 35 11.19 -0.49 3.61
CA THR A 35 11.11 0.95 3.31
C THR A 35 12.19 1.79 3.99
N GLY A 36 12.77 1.30 5.09
CA GLY A 36 13.77 2.06 5.83
C GLY A 36 15.22 1.65 5.53
N PRO A 37 16.19 2.52 5.89
CA PRO A 37 17.60 2.29 5.63
C PRO A 37 18.15 1.08 6.42
N GLN A 38 19.10 0.34 5.84
CA GLN A 38 19.65 -0.89 6.41
C GLN A 38 20.54 -0.66 7.65
N ASP A 39 21.14 0.53 7.77
CA ASP A 39 22.04 0.91 8.87
C ASP A 39 21.32 1.49 10.11
N ARG A 40 19.98 1.55 10.09
CA ARG A 40 19.20 2.09 11.21
C ARG A 40 19.38 1.27 12.49
N SER A 41 19.32 1.96 13.61
CA SER A 41 19.35 1.33 14.92
C SER A 41 18.15 0.40 15.16
N ILE A 42 18.34 -0.59 16.03
CA ILE A 42 17.25 -1.45 16.50
C ILE A 42 16.14 -0.62 17.18
N ASP A 43 16.48 0.45 17.90
CA ASP A 43 15.49 1.37 18.47
C ASP A 43 14.62 2.02 17.39
N ARG A 44 15.24 2.47 16.30
CA ARG A 44 14.51 3.11 15.20
C ARG A 44 13.61 2.11 14.48
N LEU A 45 14.13 0.90 14.20
CA LEU A 45 13.31 -0.16 13.61
C LEU A 45 12.12 -0.53 14.52
N HIS A 46 12.33 -0.64 15.83
CA HIS A 46 11.25 -0.99 16.75
C HIS A 46 10.16 0.09 16.78
N ALA A 47 10.53 1.37 16.79
CA ALA A 47 9.57 2.47 16.70
C ALA A 47 8.73 2.40 15.41
N GLU A 48 9.37 2.16 14.26
CA GLU A 48 8.69 2.04 12.97
C GLU A 48 7.72 0.85 12.94
N ILE A 49 8.10 -0.30 13.52
CA ILE A 49 7.18 -1.45 13.69
C ILE A 49 5.96 -1.06 14.52
N GLN A 50 6.16 -0.32 15.61
CA GLN A 50 5.07 0.12 16.48
C GLN A 50 4.11 1.07 15.78
N ASP A 51 4.64 2.03 15.02
CA ASP A 51 3.84 2.97 14.26
C ASP A 51 2.98 2.22 13.24
N VAL A 52 3.56 1.27 12.49
CA VAL A 52 2.81 0.44 11.54
C VAL A 52 1.73 -0.41 12.25
N MET A 53 2.06 -1.02 13.39
CA MET A 53 1.09 -1.82 14.17
C MET A 53 -0.05 -0.98 14.76
N ASN A 54 0.24 0.21 15.28
CA ASN A 54 -0.79 1.11 15.83
C ASN A 54 -1.73 1.59 14.72
N ASN A 55 -1.18 1.93 13.55
CA ASN A 55 -1.96 2.31 12.38
C ASN A 55 -2.87 1.17 11.90
N LEU A 56 -2.40 -0.09 11.93
CA LEU A 56 -3.25 -1.27 11.67
C LEU A 56 -4.37 -1.42 12.70
N GLY A 57 -4.10 -1.11 13.96
CA GLY A 57 -5.10 -1.16 15.03
C GLY A 57 -6.24 -0.17 14.81
N ASP A 58 -5.90 1.08 14.52
CA ASP A 58 -6.86 2.12 14.18
C ASP A 58 -7.68 1.76 12.92
N LEU A 59 -7.06 1.09 11.95
CA LEU A 59 -7.68 0.65 10.69
C LEU A 59 -8.82 -0.37 10.89
N VAL A 60 -8.64 -1.35 11.77
CA VAL A 60 -9.63 -2.42 11.99
C VAL A 60 -10.50 -2.20 13.23
N GLY A 61 -10.28 -1.10 13.96
CA GLY A 61 -10.97 -0.80 15.21
C GLY A 61 -10.59 -1.75 16.36
N VAL A 62 -9.39 -2.33 16.30
CA VAL A 62 -8.85 -3.23 17.34
C VAL A 62 -7.61 -2.58 17.91
N ARG A 63 -7.51 -2.52 19.23
CA ARG A 63 -6.31 -1.96 19.87
C ARG A 63 -5.09 -2.80 19.48
N SER A 64 -4.06 -2.16 18.93
CA SER A 64 -2.77 -2.79 18.67
C SER A 64 -2.22 -3.40 19.97
N PRO A 65 -1.74 -4.66 19.94
CA PRO A 65 -1.14 -5.28 21.13
C PRO A 65 0.24 -4.69 21.47
N GLY A 66 0.82 -3.92 20.53
CA GLY A 66 2.16 -3.37 20.62
C GLY A 66 3.24 -4.45 20.60
N SER A 67 4.32 -4.21 19.86
CA SER A 67 5.50 -5.09 19.93
C SER A 67 6.33 -4.81 21.18
N ARG A 68 7.07 -5.79 21.69
CA ARG A 68 8.02 -5.57 22.79
C ARG A 68 9.44 -5.79 22.29
N MET A 69 10.32 -4.88 22.65
CA MET A 69 11.74 -5.06 22.47
C MET A 69 12.42 -5.41 23.79
N LYS A 70 13.24 -6.47 23.76
CA LYS A 70 14.18 -6.84 24.81
C LYS A 70 15.59 -6.74 24.23
N ALA A 71 16.25 -5.63 24.49
CA ALA A 71 17.64 -5.36 24.15
C ALA A 71 18.24 -4.45 25.22
N ALA A 72 19.53 -4.61 25.53
CA ALA A 72 20.21 -3.89 26.59
C ALA A 72 21.26 -2.92 26.01
N GLY A 73 21.33 -1.71 26.57
CA GLY A 73 22.40 -0.74 26.33
C GLY A 73 22.72 -0.52 24.85
N ALA A 74 24.02 -0.50 24.52
CA ALA A 74 24.56 -0.23 23.19
C ALA A 74 24.00 -1.14 22.07
N VAL A 75 23.47 -2.33 22.39
CA VAL A 75 22.87 -3.22 21.39
C VAL A 75 21.67 -2.55 20.70
N ARG A 76 20.95 -1.65 21.38
CA ARG A 76 19.79 -0.95 20.83
C ARG A 76 20.15 0.06 19.74
N GLU A 77 21.39 0.56 19.77
CA GLU A 77 21.92 1.54 18.82
C GLU A 77 22.52 0.88 17.59
N ASN A 78 22.80 -0.42 17.64
CA ASN A 78 23.38 -1.18 16.53
C ASN A 78 22.39 -1.38 15.38
N ALA A 79 22.93 -1.56 14.17
CA ALA A 79 22.16 -1.98 13.00
C ALA A 79 21.61 -3.41 13.16
N VAL A 80 20.39 -3.63 12.64
CA VAL A 80 19.61 -4.87 12.85
C VAL A 80 20.14 -6.06 12.03
N LEU A 81 20.63 -5.79 10.82
CA LEU A 81 21.16 -6.80 9.90
C LEU A 81 22.60 -6.40 9.54
N GLY A 82 23.58 -7.11 10.09
CA GLY A 82 24.98 -7.07 9.65
C GLY A 82 25.70 -5.74 9.85
N GLY A 83 26.02 -5.40 11.09
CA GLY A 83 27.02 -4.37 11.42
C GLY A 83 28.47 -4.83 11.24
N ASP A 84 28.71 -6.05 10.77
CA ASP A 84 30.02 -6.45 10.28
C ASP A 84 30.08 -6.07 8.80
N ARG A 85 30.95 -5.10 8.49
CA ARG A 85 31.58 -5.00 7.18
C ARG A 85 31.86 -6.42 6.71
N LEU A 86 31.12 -6.89 5.71
CA LEU A 86 31.46 -8.10 4.99
C LEU A 86 32.94 -8.01 4.64
N GLU A 87 33.72 -8.93 5.21
CA GLU A 87 35.12 -9.17 4.87
C GLU A 87 35.31 -8.99 3.36
N ALA A 88 36.34 -8.22 3.00
CA ALA A 88 36.68 -7.84 1.64
C ALA A 88 36.74 -9.09 0.73
N GLY A 89 35.66 -9.35 -0.01
CA GLY A 89 35.54 -10.54 -0.87
C GLY A 89 34.11 -11.00 -1.13
N GLY A 90 33.13 -10.63 -0.31
CA GLY A 90 31.71 -10.85 -0.60
C GLY A 90 31.18 -9.85 -1.64
N ARG A 91 30.43 -10.31 -2.65
CA ARG A 91 29.65 -9.43 -3.53
C ARG A 91 28.89 -8.41 -2.67
N PRO A 92 28.92 -7.10 -2.99
CA PRO A 92 28.20 -6.11 -2.22
C PRO A 92 26.73 -6.51 -2.13
N THR A 93 26.28 -6.88 -0.93
CA THR A 93 24.87 -7.05 -0.60
C THR A 93 24.23 -5.68 -0.77
N ALA A 94 23.22 -5.57 -1.63
CA ALA A 94 22.68 -4.26 -1.94
C ALA A 94 22.02 -3.64 -0.70
N ASP A 95 22.27 -2.34 -0.49
CA ASP A 95 21.92 -1.62 0.73
C ASP A 95 20.42 -1.32 0.85
N ARG A 96 19.62 -1.70 -0.16
CA ARG A 96 18.15 -1.56 -0.21
C ARG A 96 17.52 -2.68 -1.05
N ALA A 97 16.26 -3.00 -0.80
CA ALA A 97 15.49 -3.87 -1.71
C ALA A 97 15.25 -3.15 -3.05
N TRP A 98 15.26 -3.89 -4.16
CA TRP A 98 15.08 -3.33 -5.51
C TRP A 98 14.20 -4.23 -6.37
N ALA A 99 13.50 -3.61 -7.32
CA ALA A 99 12.86 -4.29 -8.45
C ALA A 99 13.80 -4.24 -9.66
N ASN A 100 13.74 -5.22 -10.56
CA ASN A 100 14.34 -5.03 -11.88
C ASN A 100 13.44 -4.10 -12.70
N ALA A 101 14.04 -3.16 -13.41
CA ALA A 101 13.36 -2.23 -14.29
C ALA A 101 13.67 -2.56 -15.75
N GLU A 102 12.66 -3.02 -16.48
CA GLU A 102 12.76 -3.28 -17.91
C GLU A 102 12.09 -2.19 -18.72
N PHE A 103 12.80 -1.63 -19.71
CA PHE A 103 12.22 -0.65 -20.61
C PHE A 103 11.23 -1.32 -21.58
N ILE A 104 9.97 -0.87 -21.56
CA ILE A 104 8.88 -1.45 -22.37
C ILE A 104 8.41 -0.54 -23.51
N GLY A 105 9.09 0.59 -23.74
CA GLY A 105 8.79 1.53 -24.81
C GLY A 105 8.09 2.80 -24.32
N SER A 106 8.04 3.83 -25.17
CA SER A 106 7.30 5.09 -24.92
C SER A 106 7.66 5.84 -23.62
N GLY A 107 8.88 5.64 -23.11
CA GLY A 107 9.29 6.21 -21.82
C GLY A 107 8.70 5.48 -20.61
N GLU A 108 8.24 4.24 -20.78
CA GLU A 108 7.73 3.40 -19.70
C GLU A 108 8.70 2.26 -19.37
N VAL A 109 8.66 1.86 -18.10
CA VAL A 109 9.37 0.71 -17.57
C VAL A 109 8.38 -0.23 -16.86
N LEU A 110 8.67 -1.53 -16.91
CA LEU A 110 8.04 -2.53 -16.08
C LEU A 110 8.95 -2.79 -14.87
N LEU A 111 8.41 -2.63 -13.68
CA LEU A 111 9.05 -3.00 -12.43
C LEU A 111 8.62 -4.42 -12.08
N GLU A 112 9.52 -5.38 -12.28
CA GLU A 112 9.25 -6.79 -12.00
C GLU A 112 8.93 -6.99 -10.52
N GLN A 113 7.80 -7.64 -10.24
CA GLN A 113 7.29 -7.86 -8.88
C GLN A 113 7.18 -6.59 -8.03
N GLY A 114 7.08 -5.42 -8.69
CA GLY A 114 7.10 -4.13 -8.02
C GLY A 114 6.01 -3.99 -6.96
N SER A 115 4.84 -4.63 -7.16
CA SER A 115 3.74 -4.60 -6.19
C SER A 115 4.14 -5.15 -4.81
N LEU A 116 5.00 -6.19 -4.76
CA LEU A 116 5.51 -6.79 -3.53
C LEU A 116 6.46 -5.85 -2.79
N LEU A 117 7.09 -4.93 -3.53
CA LEU A 117 8.02 -3.93 -3.01
C LEU A 117 7.35 -2.57 -2.80
N GLY A 118 6.02 -2.51 -2.85
CA GLY A 118 5.25 -1.29 -2.55
C GLY A 118 5.04 -0.35 -3.74
N ALA A 119 5.23 -0.82 -4.98
CA ALA A 119 5.02 -0.04 -6.20
C ALA A 119 3.52 0.18 -6.47
N GLY A 120 2.84 1.03 -5.69
CA GLY A 120 1.45 1.43 -5.94
C GLY A 120 1.36 2.58 -6.96
N PRO A 121 0.23 2.77 -7.67
CA PRO A 121 0.04 3.92 -8.56
C PRO A 121 0.31 5.26 -7.86
N GLY A 122 1.14 6.10 -8.46
CA GLY A 122 1.65 7.36 -7.93
C GLY A 122 2.91 7.23 -7.06
N SER A 123 3.39 6.02 -6.77
CA SER A 123 4.69 5.85 -6.08
C SER A 123 5.84 6.25 -6.99
N LEU A 124 6.90 6.82 -6.38
CA LEU A 124 8.10 7.28 -7.08
C LEU A 124 9.27 6.33 -6.84
N TRP A 125 9.99 6.03 -7.90
CA TRP A 125 11.10 5.08 -7.94
C TRP A 125 12.32 5.71 -8.59
N ALA A 126 13.50 5.47 -8.01
CA ALA A 126 14.77 5.81 -8.64
C ALA A 126 15.25 4.60 -9.42
N VAL A 127 15.60 4.80 -10.69
CA VAL A 127 16.18 3.79 -11.56
C VAL A 127 17.69 4.00 -11.64
N TYR A 128 18.43 2.91 -11.44
CA TYR A 128 19.88 2.87 -11.37
C TYR A 128 20.45 1.96 -12.46
N PRO A 129 21.74 2.12 -12.81
CA PRO A 129 22.40 1.22 -13.75
C PRO A 129 22.34 -0.25 -13.31
N PRO A 130 22.52 -1.18 -14.24
CA PRO A 130 22.71 -2.58 -13.92
C PRO A 130 23.80 -2.78 -12.86
N ASP A 131 23.64 -3.81 -12.04
CA ASP A 131 24.58 -4.20 -10.98
C ASP A 131 24.80 -3.19 -9.84
N THR A 132 24.06 -2.08 -9.81
CA THR A 132 24.13 -1.10 -8.71
C THR A 132 23.77 -1.72 -7.37
N SER A 133 24.60 -1.51 -6.35
CA SER A 133 24.41 -2.06 -4.99
C SER A 133 24.34 -1.00 -3.88
N SER A 134 24.96 0.18 -4.07
CA SER A 134 25.02 1.25 -3.07
C SER A 134 23.94 2.34 -3.18
N PHE A 135 23.15 2.34 -4.27
CA PHE A 135 21.97 3.18 -4.52
C PHE A 135 22.09 4.66 -4.06
N THR A 136 23.15 5.36 -4.44
CA THR A 136 23.38 6.77 -4.07
C THR A 136 22.68 7.75 -5.02
N ALA A 137 22.35 8.96 -4.57
CA ALA A 137 21.60 9.93 -5.39
C ALA A 137 22.31 10.31 -6.70
N GLU A 138 23.64 10.29 -6.71
CA GLU A 138 24.48 10.61 -7.87
C GLU A 138 24.46 9.52 -8.95
N ALA A 139 24.04 8.31 -8.60
CA ALA A 139 23.98 7.17 -9.51
C ALA A 139 22.59 6.97 -10.14
N ILE A 140 21.62 7.85 -9.85
CA ILE A 140 20.26 7.75 -10.40
C ILE A 140 20.32 8.09 -11.91
N LEU A 141 19.84 7.16 -12.75
CA LEU A 141 19.66 7.39 -14.18
C LEU A 141 18.38 8.16 -14.48
N ALA A 142 17.31 7.80 -13.79
CA ALA A 142 15.99 8.37 -13.99
C ALA A 142 15.10 8.17 -12.75
N THR A 143 14.06 8.98 -12.65
CA THR A 143 12.94 8.73 -11.74
C THR A 143 11.76 8.16 -12.54
N ALA A 144 10.98 7.29 -11.91
CA ALA A 144 9.80 6.67 -12.51
C ALA A 144 8.60 6.80 -11.57
N GLU A 145 7.44 7.18 -12.10
CA GLU A 145 6.17 7.20 -11.38
C GLU A 145 5.31 6.02 -11.82
N VAL A 146 4.87 5.19 -10.87
CA VAL A 146 4.02 4.03 -11.17
C VAL A 146 2.64 4.50 -11.65
N THR A 147 2.19 4.04 -12.80
CA THR A 147 0.90 4.40 -13.40
C THR A 147 -0.15 3.31 -13.22
N GLY A 148 0.25 2.06 -13.00
CA GLY A 148 -0.64 0.92 -12.86
C GLY A 148 0.07 -0.40 -12.64
N HIS A 149 -0.71 -1.48 -12.69
CA HIS A 149 -0.22 -2.85 -12.48
C HIS A 149 -0.61 -3.76 -13.63
N ASP A 150 0.21 -4.78 -13.83
CA ASP A 150 -0.07 -5.93 -14.68
C ASP A 150 0.30 -7.20 -13.90
N GLY A 151 -0.68 -7.73 -13.14
CA GLY A 151 -0.39 -8.75 -12.14
C GLY A 151 0.45 -8.20 -10.99
N ASP A 152 1.54 -8.88 -10.66
CA ASP A 152 2.47 -8.46 -9.59
C ASP A 152 3.48 -7.40 -10.07
N ASP A 153 3.58 -7.19 -11.38
CA ASP A 153 4.46 -6.19 -11.98
C ASP A 153 3.80 -4.82 -11.97
N ALA A 154 4.62 -3.78 -11.82
CA ALA A 154 4.15 -2.39 -11.85
C ALA A 154 4.63 -1.68 -13.11
N ARG A 155 3.71 -1.05 -13.83
CA ARG A 155 4.05 -0.18 -14.95
C ARG A 155 4.34 1.21 -14.42
N ALA A 156 5.48 1.77 -14.80
CA ALA A 156 5.89 3.10 -14.39
C ALA A 156 6.35 3.93 -15.58
N LYS A 157 6.08 5.23 -15.53
CA LYS A 157 6.49 6.20 -16.54
C LYS A 157 7.75 6.92 -16.05
N LEU A 158 8.78 6.96 -16.89
CA LEU A 158 10.01 7.71 -16.63
C LEU A 158 9.75 9.22 -16.73
N ASP A 159 10.22 9.96 -15.73
CA ASP A 159 10.23 11.41 -15.77
C ASP A 159 11.23 11.90 -16.83
N GLY A 160 10.85 12.96 -17.55
CA GLY A 160 11.62 13.48 -18.71
C GLY A 160 11.59 12.61 -19.98
N GLY A 161 11.13 11.36 -19.90
CA GLY A 161 11.17 10.40 -21.01
C GLY A 161 12.59 9.91 -21.32
N GLY A 162 12.71 8.74 -21.95
CA GLY A 162 14.02 8.18 -22.29
C GLY A 162 14.03 6.65 -22.27
N THR A 163 15.22 6.08 -22.31
CA THR A 163 15.45 4.63 -22.19
C THR A 163 16.31 4.36 -20.97
N VAL A 164 16.14 3.18 -20.37
CA VAL A 164 17.03 2.67 -19.32
C VAL A 164 17.70 1.39 -19.81
N PRO A 165 18.95 1.11 -19.44
CA PRO A 165 19.62 -0.13 -19.80
C PRO A 165 18.86 -1.36 -19.30
N ALA A 166 18.90 -2.46 -20.04
CA ALA A 166 18.35 -3.74 -19.56
C ALA A 166 19.08 -4.19 -18.28
N GLY A 167 18.33 -4.76 -17.32
CA GLY A 167 18.86 -5.15 -16.02
C GLY A 167 19.07 -3.99 -15.05
N SER A 168 18.53 -2.80 -15.35
CA SER A 168 18.49 -1.68 -14.41
C SER A 168 17.75 -2.07 -13.13
N ARG A 169 18.12 -1.42 -12.02
CA ARG A 169 17.51 -1.68 -10.72
C ARG A 169 16.71 -0.46 -10.28
N ALA A 170 15.50 -0.66 -9.79
CA ALA A 170 14.65 0.40 -9.28
C ALA A 170 14.45 0.26 -7.77
N VAL A 171 14.60 1.37 -7.06
CA VAL A 171 14.38 1.44 -5.60
C VAL A 171 13.28 2.46 -5.31
N LEU A 172 12.41 2.13 -4.36
CA LEU A 172 11.34 3.01 -3.91
C LEU A 172 11.94 4.29 -3.29
N LEU A 173 11.61 5.45 -3.87
CA LEU A 173 11.95 6.77 -3.33
C LEU A 173 10.85 7.32 -2.44
N ALA A 174 9.60 7.21 -2.89
CA ALA A 174 8.44 7.67 -2.16
C ALA A 174 7.26 6.72 -2.36
N PRO A 175 6.54 6.35 -1.30
CA PRO A 175 5.34 5.53 -1.41
C PRO A 175 4.27 6.26 -2.25
N ALA A 176 3.31 5.50 -2.76
CA ALA A 176 2.18 6.08 -3.47
C ALA A 176 1.48 7.10 -2.58
N PRO A 177 1.14 8.29 -3.11
CA PRO A 177 0.37 9.24 -2.35
C PRO A 177 -0.96 8.57 -1.98
N PRO A 178 -1.48 8.88 -0.79
CA PRO A 178 -2.81 8.48 -0.41
C PRO A 178 -3.83 8.74 -1.51
N PRO A 179 -4.70 7.77 -1.84
CA PRO A 179 -5.78 8.05 -2.77
C PRO A 179 -6.70 9.09 -2.14
N THR A 180 -6.94 10.18 -2.86
CA THR A 180 -7.85 11.26 -2.43
C THR A 180 -9.29 10.97 -2.78
N THR A 181 -9.53 9.96 -3.63
CA THR A 181 -10.83 9.52 -4.12
C THR A 181 -11.00 8.01 -3.93
N VAL A 182 -12.24 7.55 -3.94
CA VAL A 182 -12.59 6.14 -3.92
C VAL A 182 -13.27 5.77 -5.24
N SER A 183 -12.79 4.69 -5.87
CA SER A 183 -13.36 4.20 -7.12
C SER A 183 -14.62 3.38 -6.85
N VAL A 184 -15.75 3.79 -7.42
CA VAL A 184 -17.06 3.16 -7.21
C VAL A 184 -17.63 2.69 -8.53
N TRP A 185 -18.09 1.44 -8.58
CA TRP A 185 -18.90 0.94 -9.68
C TRP A 185 -20.34 0.74 -9.23
N LEU A 186 -21.28 1.32 -9.98
CA LEU A 186 -22.71 1.09 -9.79
C LEU A 186 -23.12 -0.09 -10.67
N ARG A 187 -23.24 -1.29 -10.08
CA ARG A 187 -23.46 -2.54 -10.80
C ARG A 187 -24.92 -2.74 -11.21
N ARG A 188 -25.85 -2.42 -10.31
CA ARG A 188 -27.28 -2.41 -10.58
C ARG A 188 -27.89 -1.22 -9.89
N VAL A 189 -28.71 -0.52 -10.64
CA VAL A 189 -29.47 0.61 -10.15
C VAL A 189 -30.88 0.45 -10.72
N SER A 190 -31.79 -0.03 -9.89
CA SER A 190 -33.18 -0.27 -10.28
C SER A 190 -34.09 0.76 -9.60
N GLY A 191 -35.01 1.36 -10.37
CA GLY A 191 -36.01 2.31 -9.85
C GLY A 191 -35.62 3.80 -9.96
N PRO A 192 -36.58 4.71 -9.71
CA PRO A 192 -36.45 6.15 -10.00
C PRO A 192 -35.41 6.90 -9.14
N GLY A 193 -34.89 6.30 -8.06
CA GLY A 193 -33.86 6.93 -7.20
C GLY A 193 -32.42 6.76 -7.68
N GLY A 194 -32.21 6.04 -8.77
CA GLY A 194 -30.91 5.60 -9.23
C GLY A 194 -29.98 6.67 -9.81
N GLU A 195 -30.50 7.41 -10.79
CA GLU A 195 -29.81 8.54 -11.40
C GLU A 195 -29.58 9.63 -10.36
N THR A 196 -30.59 9.90 -9.52
CA THR A 196 -30.49 10.88 -8.44
C THR A 196 -29.43 10.51 -7.40
N LEU A 197 -29.23 9.22 -7.09
CA LEU A 197 -28.12 8.81 -6.22
C LEU A 197 -26.77 9.03 -6.89
N ARG A 198 -26.65 8.66 -8.18
CA ARG A 198 -25.41 8.87 -8.92
C ARG A 198 -25.04 10.35 -8.93
N ASP A 199 -26.01 11.22 -9.15
CA ASP A 199 -25.81 12.67 -9.13
C ASP A 199 -25.40 13.16 -7.73
N ALA A 200 -26.09 12.70 -6.68
CA ALA A 200 -25.79 13.05 -5.29
C ALA A 200 -24.39 12.59 -4.85
N LEU A 201 -23.96 11.40 -5.27
CA LEU A 201 -22.61 10.89 -5.03
C LEU A 201 -21.55 11.60 -5.88
N SER A 202 -21.90 11.97 -7.12
CA SER A 202 -21.00 12.73 -8.03
C SER A 202 -20.69 14.13 -7.52
N ALA A 203 -21.57 14.71 -6.70
CA ALA A 203 -21.32 15.99 -6.03
C ALA A 203 -20.16 15.91 -5.01
N SER A 204 -19.78 14.71 -4.56
CA SER A 204 -18.64 14.54 -3.67
C SER A 204 -17.33 14.46 -4.47
N PRO A 205 -16.32 15.30 -4.17
CA PRO A 205 -15.02 15.22 -4.82
C PRO A 205 -14.24 13.94 -4.45
N ARG A 206 -14.75 13.16 -3.49
CA ARG A 206 -14.14 11.91 -3.01
C ARG A 206 -14.57 10.69 -3.81
N VAL A 207 -15.53 10.80 -4.72
CA VAL A 207 -16.07 9.64 -5.46
C VAL A 207 -15.63 9.72 -6.93
N LYS A 208 -15.01 8.64 -7.41
CA LYS A 208 -14.68 8.45 -8.83
C LYS A 208 -15.45 7.26 -9.36
N PHE A 209 -16.38 7.49 -10.28
CA PHE A 209 -17.08 6.38 -10.93
C PHE A 209 -16.17 5.67 -11.92
N VAL A 210 -16.17 4.34 -11.88
CA VAL A 210 -15.49 3.48 -12.83
C VAL A 210 -16.51 2.65 -13.60
N GLU A 211 -16.14 2.18 -14.79
CA GLU A 211 -17.06 1.50 -15.71
C GLU A 211 -17.21 0.00 -15.42
N SER A 212 -16.29 -0.59 -14.65
CA SER A 212 -16.29 -2.02 -14.35
C SER A 212 -15.87 -2.34 -12.92
N ALA A 213 -16.22 -3.54 -12.48
CA ALA A 213 -15.85 -4.10 -11.18
C ALA A 213 -14.33 -4.13 -10.92
N ARG A 214 -13.52 -4.32 -11.97
CA ARG A 214 -12.06 -4.49 -11.85
C ARG A 214 -11.37 -3.23 -11.33
N GLY A 215 -11.89 -2.05 -11.69
CA GLY A 215 -11.38 -0.76 -11.21
C GLY A 215 -12.04 -0.27 -9.92
N ALA A 216 -12.97 -1.03 -9.35
CA ALA A 216 -13.84 -0.56 -8.29
C ALA A 216 -13.32 -0.97 -6.91
N ARG A 217 -13.12 0.02 -6.03
CA ARG A 217 -12.90 -0.25 -4.59
C ARG A 217 -14.18 -0.71 -3.92
N PHE A 218 -15.31 -0.17 -4.37
CA PHE A 218 -16.65 -0.58 -3.95
C PHE A 218 -17.54 -0.82 -5.15
N ILE A 219 -18.32 -1.89 -5.06
CA ILE A 219 -19.39 -2.20 -6.01
C ILE A 219 -20.71 -1.99 -5.28
N VAL A 220 -21.58 -1.16 -5.83
CA VAL A 220 -22.86 -0.81 -5.21
C VAL A 220 -24.00 -1.37 -6.06
N ASN A 221 -24.91 -2.09 -5.41
CA ASN A 221 -26.19 -2.49 -5.97
C ASN A 221 -27.30 -1.76 -5.23
N ILE A 222 -28.27 -1.25 -5.98
CA ILE A 222 -29.48 -0.67 -5.45
C ILE A 222 -30.66 -1.29 -6.18
N ASP A 223 -31.54 -1.89 -5.40
CA ASP A 223 -32.77 -2.49 -5.87
C ASP A 223 -33.92 -2.19 -4.90
N ASP A 224 -35.08 -2.77 -5.17
CA ASP A 224 -36.29 -2.70 -4.35
C ASP A 224 -36.12 -3.17 -2.91
N ARG A 225 -35.05 -3.94 -2.64
CA ARG A 225 -34.72 -4.44 -1.30
C ARG A 225 -33.68 -3.56 -0.58
N GLY A 226 -33.25 -2.47 -1.20
CA GLY A 226 -32.33 -1.48 -0.63
C GLY A 226 -30.96 -1.45 -1.31
N CYS A 227 -29.95 -1.03 -0.55
CA CYS A 227 -28.60 -0.78 -1.06
C CYS A 227 -27.60 -1.78 -0.46
N ARG A 228 -26.85 -2.47 -1.32
CA ARG A 228 -25.79 -3.43 -0.94
C ARG A 228 -24.45 -2.96 -1.48
N VAL A 229 -23.48 -2.85 -0.59
CA VAL A 229 -22.12 -2.45 -0.89
C VAL A 229 -21.22 -3.66 -0.79
N TYR A 230 -20.47 -3.93 -1.86
CA TYR A 230 -19.50 -5.01 -1.91
C TYR A 230 -18.08 -4.45 -2.01
N GLY A 231 -17.12 -5.21 -1.50
CA GLY A 231 -15.71 -4.93 -1.66
C GLY A 231 -15.21 -5.17 -3.10
N PRO A 232 -13.90 -4.98 -3.33
CA PRO A 232 -13.27 -5.26 -4.61
C PRO A 232 -13.55 -6.69 -5.08
N GLY A 233 -13.79 -6.88 -6.37
CA GLY A 233 -14.14 -8.19 -6.94
C GLY A 233 -15.58 -8.64 -6.69
N GLY A 234 -16.35 -7.95 -5.84
CA GLY A 234 -17.80 -8.16 -5.69
C GLY A 234 -18.24 -9.41 -4.93
N LEU A 235 -17.30 -10.10 -4.28
CA LEU A 235 -17.56 -11.33 -3.51
C LEU A 235 -17.97 -11.06 -2.06
N GLN A 236 -17.37 -10.05 -1.44
CA GLN A 236 -17.60 -9.73 -0.03
C GLN A 236 -18.67 -8.66 0.10
N LEU A 237 -19.80 -8.98 0.74
CA LEU A 237 -20.75 -7.99 1.22
C LEU A 237 -20.10 -7.21 2.38
N VAL A 238 -19.99 -5.90 2.21
CA VAL A 238 -19.40 -4.98 3.18
C VAL A 238 -20.48 -4.34 4.04
N GLU A 239 -21.60 -3.97 3.41
CA GLU A 239 -22.69 -3.29 4.08
C GLU A 239 -24.00 -3.51 3.31
N GLU A 240 -25.11 -3.56 4.04
CA GLU A 240 -26.45 -3.64 3.48
C GLU A 240 -27.38 -2.70 4.25
N PHE A 241 -28.17 -1.96 3.50
CA PHE A 241 -29.17 -1.03 4.01
C PHE A 241 -30.53 -1.43 3.46
N GLN A 242 -31.48 -1.77 4.33
CA GLN A 242 -32.87 -2.00 3.94
C GLN A 242 -33.69 -0.73 4.12
N GLU A 243 -34.60 -0.45 3.17
CA GLU A 243 -35.57 0.65 3.20
C GLU A 243 -35.09 1.96 3.84
N VAL A 244 -34.14 2.63 3.19
CA VAL A 244 -33.66 3.96 3.57
C VAL A 244 -33.96 4.96 2.48
N SER A 245 -34.27 6.20 2.88
CA SER A 245 -34.44 7.30 1.93
C SER A 245 -33.17 7.49 1.10
N LEU A 246 -33.31 8.12 -0.07
CA LEU A 246 -32.17 8.44 -0.94
C LEU A 246 -31.10 9.27 -0.20
N GLU A 247 -31.53 10.23 0.60
CA GLU A 247 -30.67 11.11 1.38
C GLU A 247 -29.84 10.32 2.41
N GLU A 248 -30.50 9.44 3.17
CA GLU A 248 -29.82 8.63 4.16
C GLU A 248 -28.85 7.61 3.51
N THR A 249 -29.27 7.01 2.39
CA THR A 249 -28.40 6.11 1.60
C THR A 249 -27.16 6.85 1.10
N THR A 250 -27.33 8.07 0.58
CA THR A 250 -26.22 8.92 0.12
C THR A 250 -25.26 9.23 1.26
N ALA A 251 -25.77 9.71 2.39
CA ALA A 251 -24.96 10.09 3.55
C ALA A 251 -24.14 8.91 4.10
N ARG A 252 -24.75 7.72 4.17
CA ARG A 252 -24.07 6.50 4.63
C ARG A 252 -22.97 6.06 3.66
N LEU A 253 -23.24 6.07 2.35
CA LEU A 253 -22.24 5.74 1.33
C LEU A 253 -21.07 6.73 1.36
N LEU A 254 -21.33 8.04 1.44
CA LEU A 254 -20.28 9.04 1.54
C LEU A 254 -19.43 8.87 2.81
N THR A 255 -20.06 8.62 3.95
CA THR A 255 -19.35 8.32 5.21
C THR A 255 -18.44 7.11 5.05
N ARG A 256 -18.91 6.05 4.37
CA ARG A 256 -18.11 4.85 4.10
C ARG A 256 -16.92 5.14 3.19
N PHE A 257 -17.14 5.91 2.13
CA PHE A 257 -16.12 6.30 1.17
C PHE A 257 -15.05 7.18 1.80
N GLU A 258 -15.44 8.15 2.63
CA GLU A 258 -14.51 8.97 3.40
C GLU A 258 -13.66 8.14 4.36
N ARG A 259 -14.26 7.19 5.07
CA ARG A 259 -13.51 6.25 5.91
C ARG A 259 -12.49 5.49 5.06
N SER A 260 -12.89 4.95 3.90
CA SER A 260 -11.96 4.23 3.02
C SER A 260 -10.79 5.10 2.54
N VAL A 261 -11.02 6.37 2.21
CA VAL A 261 -9.97 7.31 1.80
C VAL A 261 -9.02 7.65 2.96
N ARG A 262 -9.55 7.84 4.16
CA ARG A 262 -8.74 8.05 5.38
C ARG A 262 -7.89 6.82 5.70
N LEU A 263 -8.45 5.62 5.56
CA LEU A 263 -7.71 4.37 5.76
C LEU A 263 -6.55 4.24 4.77
N ALA A 264 -6.76 4.58 3.50
CA ALA A 264 -5.72 4.54 2.51
C ALA A 264 -4.63 5.63 2.72
N HIS A 265 -4.99 6.79 3.29
CA HIS A 265 -4.01 7.77 3.79
C HIS A 265 -3.11 7.20 4.86
N LEU A 266 -3.65 6.45 5.81
CA LEU A 266 -2.88 5.84 6.89
C LEU A 266 -2.00 4.68 6.39
N GLN A 267 -2.43 3.98 5.34
CA GLN A 267 -1.66 2.90 4.70
C GLN A 267 -0.54 3.41 3.77
N ALA A 268 -0.51 4.69 3.44
CA ALA A 268 0.54 5.31 2.63
C ALA A 268 1.63 6.01 3.47
N LEU A 269 1.39 6.16 4.78
CA LEU A 269 2.40 6.53 5.78
C LEU A 269 3.28 5.31 6.14
#